data_AF-A0A836PT85-F1
#
_entry.id   AF-A0A836PT85-F1
#
_cell.length_a   1.000
_cell.length_b   1.000
_cell.length_c   1.000
_cell.angle_alpha   90.00
_cell.angle_beta   90.00
_cell.angle_gamma   90.00
#
_symmetry.space_group_name_H-M   'P 1'
#
loop_
_entity.id
_entity.type
_entity.pdbx_description
1 polymer ?
#
loop_
_entity_poly.entity_id
_entity_poly.type
_entity_poly.pdbx_seq_one_letter_code
_entity_poly.pdbx_strand_id
1 'polypeptide(L)'
;MKFLTSGKVKDVYELDDGKLLFKFSNRVSAYDVKFKDEIPKKGEVLCKFAEYWFNKLGMSCHFVERRSDTEIVVRKLNMLPIECVVRGYFYGSLVSRWNDGKISLEDGTQTDLAAKLPSPIFDPTTKSTHD
;
A
#
# COMPACT_ATOMS: atom_id res chain seq x y z
N MET A 1 -13.03 22.16 -1.81
CA MET A 1 -12.38 20.89 -2.23
C MET A 1 -11.73 21.05 -3.61
N LYS A 2 -10.45 20.67 -3.74
CA LYS A 2 -9.66 20.75 -4.97
C LYS A 2 -9.11 19.37 -5.35
N PHE A 3 -9.26 18.95 -6.60
CA PHE A 3 -8.63 17.72 -7.09
C PHE A 3 -7.11 17.88 -7.20
N LEU A 4 -6.34 16.90 -6.73
CA LEU A 4 -4.87 16.91 -6.79
C LEU A 4 -4.33 15.91 -7.79
N THR A 5 -4.69 14.64 -7.65
CA THR A 5 -4.16 13.57 -8.51
C THR A 5 -5.07 12.33 -8.52
N SER A 6 -4.96 11.54 -9.58
CA SER A 6 -5.59 10.23 -9.72
C SER A 6 -4.52 9.16 -9.88
N GLY A 7 -4.37 8.31 -8.86
CA GLY A 7 -3.51 7.14 -8.93
C GLY A 7 -4.17 5.97 -9.66
N LYS A 8 -3.55 4.79 -9.57
CA LYS A 8 -4.12 3.54 -10.12
C LYS A 8 -5.50 3.23 -9.51
N VAL A 9 -5.65 3.37 -8.20
CA VAL A 9 -6.83 2.90 -7.45
C VAL A 9 -7.46 3.92 -6.48
N LYS A 10 -6.92 5.14 -6.41
CA LYS A 10 -7.43 6.20 -5.53
C LYS A 10 -7.36 7.56 -6.22
N ASP A 11 -8.33 8.41 -5.92
CA ASP A 11 -8.32 9.83 -6.26
C ASP A 11 -8.07 10.64 -4.99
N VAL A 12 -7.27 11.70 -5.10
CA VAL A 12 -6.85 12.53 -3.96
C VAL A 12 -7.33 13.96 -4.16
N TYR A 13 -7.99 14.49 -3.14
CA TYR A 13 -8.49 15.86 -3.09
C TYR A 13 -7.93 16.59 -1.88
N GLU A 14 -7.71 17.89 -2.00
CA GLU A 14 -7.41 18.80 -0.89
C GLU A 14 -8.71 19.43 -0.38
N LEU A 15 -8.91 19.38 0.93
CA LEU A 15 -10.01 20.03 1.63
C LEU A 15 -9.63 21.45 2.03
N ASP A 16 -10.62 22.28 2.36
CA ASP A 16 -10.42 23.70 2.63
C ASP A 16 -9.63 23.95 3.92
N ASP A 17 -9.56 22.96 4.81
CA ASP A 17 -8.78 22.96 6.05
C ASP A 17 -7.35 22.39 5.90
N GLY A 18 -6.90 22.19 4.64
CA GLY A 18 -5.57 21.68 4.30
C GLY A 18 -5.37 20.17 4.48
N LYS A 19 -6.41 19.42 4.93
CA LYS A 19 -6.38 17.95 4.95
C LYS A 19 -6.60 17.39 3.54
N LEU A 20 -6.33 16.09 3.40
CA LEU A 20 -6.58 15.36 2.17
C LEU A 20 -7.79 14.44 2.32
N LEU A 21 -8.58 14.33 1.26
CA LEU A 21 -9.61 13.32 1.11
C LEU A 21 -9.12 12.27 0.11
N PHE A 22 -9.05 11.01 0.54
CA PHE A 22 -8.71 9.87 -0.30
C PHE A 22 -9.99 9.14 -0.68
N LYS A 23 -10.29 9.11 -1.97
CA LYS A 23 -11.44 8.40 -2.53
C LYS A 23 -10.99 7.08 -3.14
N PHE A 24 -11.48 5.97 -2.59
CA PHE A 24 -11.17 4.61 -3.02
C PHE A 24 -12.05 4.22 -4.20
N SER A 25 -11.43 3.82 -5.32
CA SER A 25 -12.16 3.41 -6.52
C SER A 25 -12.28 1.90 -6.67
N ASN A 26 -13.21 1.50 -7.54
CA ASN A 26 -13.37 0.12 -7.97
C ASN A 26 -12.36 -0.29 -9.06
N ARG A 27 -11.55 0.66 -9.56
CA ARG A 27 -10.50 0.41 -10.57
C ARG A 27 -9.47 -0.59 -10.05
N VAL A 28 -8.97 -1.45 -10.92
CA VAL A 28 -7.93 -2.43 -10.60
C VAL A 28 -6.78 -2.30 -11.60
N SER A 29 -5.58 -2.65 -11.16
CA SER A 29 -4.41 -2.70 -12.03
C SER A 29 -3.57 -3.94 -11.72
N ALA A 30 -2.96 -4.51 -12.75
CA ALA A 30 -1.95 -5.55 -12.62
C ALA A 30 -0.83 -5.26 -13.63
N TYR A 31 0.42 -5.55 -13.26
CA TYR A 31 1.60 -5.26 -14.09
C TYR A 31 1.63 -3.83 -14.63
N ASP A 32 1.31 -2.86 -13.76
CA ASP A 32 1.22 -1.43 -14.04
C ASP A 32 0.16 -0.99 -15.07
N VAL A 33 -0.67 -1.92 -15.57
CA VAL A 33 -1.78 -1.63 -16.49
C VAL A 33 -3.09 -1.51 -15.72
N LYS A 34 -3.81 -0.40 -15.90
CA LYS A 34 -5.19 -0.25 -15.40
C LYS A 34 -6.15 -1.03 -16.28
N PHE A 35 -7.01 -1.85 -15.69
CA PHE A 35 -8.02 -2.59 -16.43
C PHE A 35 -9.18 -1.68 -16.84
N LYS A 36 -9.86 -2.05 -17.93
CA LYS A 36 -11.08 -1.33 -18.39
C LYS A 36 -12.25 -1.58 -17.46
N ASP A 37 -12.39 -2.83 -17.00
CA ASP A 37 -13.47 -3.23 -16.11
C ASP A 37 -13.11 -2.93 -14.65
N GLU A 38 -14.12 -2.46 -13.91
CA GLU A 38 -14.02 -2.24 -12.47
C GLU A 38 -14.48 -3.47 -11.69
N ILE A 39 -14.00 -3.61 -10.45
CA ILE A 39 -14.48 -4.65 -9.52
C ILE A 39 -15.54 -4.01 -8.60
N PRO A 40 -16.84 -4.36 -8.72
CA PRO A 40 -17.89 -3.78 -7.91
C PRO A 40 -17.58 -3.87 -6.40
N LYS A 41 -17.86 -2.78 -5.68
CA LYS A 41 -17.64 -2.63 -4.22
C LYS A 41 -16.19 -2.76 -3.74
N LYS A 42 -15.20 -2.91 -4.62
CA LYS A 42 -13.78 -2.95 -4.21
C LYS A 42 -13.37 -1.70 -3.43
N GLY A 43 -13.78 -0.51 -3.89
CA GLY A 43 -13.46 0.75 -3.21
C GLY A 43 -14.01 0.80 -1.79
N GLU A 44 -15.24 0.32 -1.61
CA GLU A 44 -15.91 0.25 -0.31
C GLU A 44 -15.20 -0.70 0.66
N VAL A 45 -14.91 -1.91 0.20
CA VAL A 45 -14.20 -2.92 1.01
C VAL A 45 -12.83 -2.41 1.44
N LEU A 46 -12.07 -1.80 0.53
CA LEU A 46 -10.73 -1.29 0.83
C LEU A 46 -10.77 -0.07 1.76
N CYS A 47 -11.79 0.77 1.67
CA CYS A 47 -11.98 1.91 2.56
C CYS A 47 -12.24 1.43 4.01
N LYS A 48 -13.17 0.47 4.18
CA LYS A 48 -13.49 -0.13 5.48
C LYS A 48 -12.29 -0.91 6.06
N PHE A 49 -11.55 -1.60 5.20
CA PHE A 49 -10.34 -2.32 5.61
C PHE A 49 -9.23 -1.37 6.07
N ALA A 50 -9.06 -0.22 5.42
CA ALA A 50 -8.10 0.78 5.85
C ALA A 50 -8.45 1.35 7.24
N GLU A 51 -9.71 1.76 7.46
CA GLU A 51 -10.20 2.22 8.77
C GLU A 51 -9.94 1.16 9.86
N TYR A 52 -10.27 -0.11 9.59
CA TYR A 52 -10.04 -1.20 10.53
C TYR A 52 -8.57 -1.25 11.00
N TRP A 53 -7.61 -1.21 10.07
CA TRP A 53 -6.19 -1.30 10.43
C TRP A 53 -5.64 -0.05 11.11
N PHE A 54 -6.09 1.14 10.71
CA PHE A 54 -5.71 2.36 11.42
C PHE A 54 -6.14 2.32 12.88
N ASN A 55 -7.38 1.87 13.14
CA ASN A 55 -7.90 1.72 14.50
C ASN A 55 -7.24 0.57 15.27
N LYS A 56 -6.98 -0.57 14.60
CA LYS A 56 -6.42 -1.77 15.24
C LYS A 56 -4.97 -1.59 15.67
N LEU A 57 -4.16 -0.89 14.88
CA LEU A 57 -2.74 -0.66 15.18
C LEU A 57 -2.55 0.39 16.27
N GLY A 58 -3.48 1.35 16.42
CA GLY A 58 -3.46 2.33 17.51
C GLY A 58 -2.24 3.26 17.55
N MET A 59 -1.48 3.33 16.45
CA MET A 59 -0.27 4.15 16.36
C MET A 59 -0.59 5.53 15.78
N SER A 60 0.28 6.52 16.04
CA SER A 60 0.20 7.80 15.34
C SER A 60 0.32 7.58 13.84
N CYS A 61 -0.75 7.89 13.11
CA CYS A 61 -0.83 7.75 11.66
C CYS A 61 -1.55 8.97 11.06
N HIS A 62 -1.61 9.09 9.73
CA HIS A 62 -2.26 10.24 9.11
C HIS A 62 -3.80 10.20 9.13
N PHE A 63 -4.41 9.07 9.51
CA PHE A 63 -5.86 8.88 9.47
C PHE A 63 -6.56 9.84 10.43
N VAL A 64 -7.65 10.46 9.97
CA VAL A 64 -8.50 11.34 10.78
C VAL A 64 -9.85 10.69 10.99
N GLU A 65 -10.55 10.36 9.91
CA GLU A 65 -11.87 9.71 9.96
C GLU A 65 -12.21 9.05 8.62
N ARG A 66 -13.19 8.15 8.63
CA ARG A 66 -13.88 7.69 7.42
C ARG A 66 -15.15 8.52 7.22
N ARG A 67 -15.23 9.21 6.09
CA ARG A 67 -16.32 10.17 5.78
C ARG A 67 -17.49 9.53 5.04
N SER A 68 -17.25 8.47 4.28
CA SER A 68 -18.28 7.72 3.56
C SER A 68 -17.85 6.27 3.36
N ASP A 69 -18.64 5.48 2.62
CA ASP A 69 -18.26 4.11 2.27
C ASP A 69 -16.97 4.02 1.45
N THR A 70 -16.58 5.08 0.75
CA THR A 70 -15.41 5.07 -0.16
C THR A 70 -14.41 6.18 0.12
N GLU A 71 -14.58 6.97 1.17
CA GLU A 71 -13.75 8.16 1.41
C GLU A 71 -13.24 8.20 2.85
N ILE A 72 -11.93 8.46 3.00
CA ILE A 72 -11.30 8.79 4.27
C ILE A 72 -10.69 10.19 4.21
N VAL A 73 -10.62 10.85 5.36
CA VAL A 73 -9.89 12.10 5.56
C VAL A 73 -8.58 11.78 6.26
N VAL A 74 -7.48 12.36 5.75
CA VAL A 74 -6.14 12.18 6.30
C VAL A 74 -5.40 13.51 6.42
N ARG A 75 -4.46 13.58 7.36
CA ARG A 75 -3.50 14.67 7.47
C ARG A 75 -2.54 14.64 6.29
N LYS A 76 -2.26 15.81 5.71
CA LYS A 76 -1.20 15.98 4.72
C LYS A 76 0.16 15.81 5.40
N LEU A 77 1.03 14.94 4.87
CA LEU A 77 2.36 14.66 5.41
C LEU A 77 3.44 14.90 4.35
N ASN A 78 4.66 15.20 4.81
CA ASN A 78 5.86 15.14 3.98
C ASN A 78 6.31 13.69 3.90
N MET A 79 6.19 13.08 2.72
CA MET A 79 6.46 11.65 2.52
C MET A 79 7.96 11.37 2.42
N LEU A 80 8.44 10.37 3.15
CA LEU A 80 9.76 9.77 2.90
C LEU A 80 9.70 8.95 1.60
N PRO A 81 10.70 9.02 0.70
CA PRO A 81 10.70 8.31 -0.58
C PRO A 81 11.09 6.82 -0.44
N ILE A 82 10.58 6.15 0.60
CA ILE A 82 10.87 4.75 0.94
C ILE A 82 9.56 3.99 1.06
N GLU A 83 9.53 2.77 0.53
CA GLU A 83 8.49 1.79 0.75
C GLU A 83 8.92 0.84 1.86
N CYS A 84 8.23 0.90 2.99
CA CYS A 84 8.50 0.06 4.15
C CYS A 84 7.83 -1.31 4.00
N VAL A 85 8.47 -2.24 3.28
CA VAL A 85 7.95 -3.60 3.08
C VAL A 85 8.39 -4.51 4.22
N VAL A 86 7.46 -5.29 4.76
CA VAL A 86 7.73 -6.37 5.72
C VAL A 86 7.33 -7.69 5.07
N ARG A 87 8.20 -8.70 5.15
CA ARG A 87 7.94 -10.02 4.55
C ARG A 87 7.97 -11.10 5.62
N GLY A 88 6.92 -11.91 5.66
CA GLY A 88 6.86 -13.12 6.51
C GLY A 88 7.07 -14.43 5.74
N TYR A 89 7.14 -14.36 4.41
CA TYR A 89 7.23 -15.53 3.53
C TYR A 89 8.19 -15.27 2.37
N PHE A 90 8.89 -16.31 1.92
CA PHE A 90 9.81 -16.29 0.79
C PHE A 90 9.03 -16.27 -0.54
N TYR A 91 8.66 -15.07 -0.99
CA TYR A 91 7.78 -14.90 -2.17
C TYR A 91 8.01 -13.59 -2.92
N GLY A 92 7.55 -13.56 -4.18
CA GLY A 92 7.57 -12.37 -5.03
C GLY A 92 8.99 -11.88 -5.34
N SER A 93 9.18 -10.55 -5.34
CA SER A 93 10.47 -9.93 -5.66
C SER A 93 11.63 -10.31 -4.74
N LEU A 94 11.35 -10.82 -3.54
CA LEU A 94 12.37 -11.38 -2.63
C LEU A 94 13.10 -12.56 -3.29
N VAL A 95 12.37 -13.46 -3.93
CA VAL A 95 12.91 -14.67 -4.58
C VAL A 95 13.87 -14.30 -5.71
N SER A 96 13.45 -13.39 -6.59
CA SER A 96 14.29 -12.93 -7.71
C SER A 96 15.54 -12.21 -7.21
N ARG A 97 15.42 -11.32 -6.21
CA ARG A 97 16.58 -10.60 -5.66
C ARG A 97 17.54 -11.52 -4.91
N TRP A 98 17.04 -12.56 -4.25
CA TRP A 98 17.88 -13.57 -3.60
C TRP A 98 18.61 -14.45 -4.63
N ASN A 99 17.91 -14.93 -5.67
CA ASN A 99 18.53 -15.68 -6.77
C ASN A 99 19.63 -14.88 -7.49
N ASP A 100 19.43 -13.56 -7.64
CA ASP A 100 20.42 -12.64 -8.21
C ASP A 100 21.60 -12.33 -7.27
N GLY A 101 21.60 -12.84 -6.04
CA GLY A 101 22.61 -12.54 -5.02
C GLY A 101 22.56 -11.12 -4.45
N LYS A 102 21.47 -10.36 -4.70
CA LYS A 102 21.29 -8.97 -4.21
C LYS A 102 20.83 -8.91 -2.75
N ILE A 103 20.34 -10.02 -2.21
CA ILE A 103 19.96 -10.17 -0.80
C ILE A 103 20.53 -11.50 -0.33
N SER A 104 21.05 -11.52 0.88
CA SER A 104 21.35 -12.74 1.62
C SER A 104 20.29 -12.96 2.71
N LEU A 105 19.90 -14.21 2.90
CA LEU A 105 19.04 -14.63 4.02
C LEU A 105 19.91 -15.32 5.06
N GLU A 106 19.41 -15.42 6.28
CA GLU A 106 20.09 -16.15 7.36
C GLU A 106 20.28 -17.62 6.96
N ASP A 107 21.41 -18.21 7.36
CA ASP A 107 21.72 -19.61 7.07
C ASP A 107 20.62 -20.54 7.60
N GLY A 108 20.25 -21.52 6.78
CA GLY A 108 19.18 -22.46 7.11
C GLY A 108 17.76 -21.92 6.88
N THR A 109 17.60 -20.70 6.38
CA THR A 109 16.29 -20.21 5.91
C THR A 109 15.76 -21.11 4.80
N GLN A 110 14.52 -21.59 4.93
CA GLN A 110 13.85 -22.34 3.86
C GLN A 110 13.58 -21.42 2.66
N THR A 111 14.01 -21.87 1.48
CA THR A 111 13.90 -21.12 0.22
C THR A 111 12.97 -21.78 -0.79
N ASP A 112 12.11 -22.70 -0.34
CA ASP A 112 10.98 -23.15 -1.15
C ASP A 112 10.00 -21.99 -1.39
N LEU A 113 9.40 -21.94 -2.56
CA LEU A 113 8.46 -20.87 -2.91
C LEU A 113 7.31 -20.83 -1.90
N ALA A 114 7.06 -19.64 -1.33
CA ALA A 114 6.08 -19.39 -0.26
C ALA A 114 6.38 -20.06 1.09
N ALA A 115 7.62 -20.52 1.34
CA ALA A 115 8.05 -20.95 2.67
C ALA A 115 7.94 -19.80 3.68
N LYS A 116 7.57 -20.11 4.93
CA LYS A 116 7.52 -19.14 6.02
C LYS A 116 8.94 -18.78 6.44
N LEU A 117 9.23 -17.48 6.55
CA LEU A 117 10.52 -17.01 7.05
C LEU A 117 10.61 -17.23 8.57
N PRO A 118 11.81 -17.46 9.13
CA PRO A 118 12.01 -17.65 10.57
C PRO A 118 11.45 -16.47 11.40
N SER A 119 11.62 -15.25 10.88
CA SER A 119 11.04 -14.02 11.41
C SER A 119 10.65 -13.07 10.28
N PRO A 120 9.73 -12.11 10.54
CA PRO A 120 9.47 -11.04 9.58
C PRO A 120 10.74 -10.25 9.29
N ILE A 121 11.04 -10.03 8.01
CA ILE A 121 12.18 -9.21 7.58
C ILE A 121 11.69 -7.84 7.09
N PHE A 122 12.45 -6.79 7.40
CA PHE A 122 12.26 -5.46 6.83
C PHE A 122 13.05 -5.36 5.52
N ASP A 123 12.36 -5.18 4.40
CA ASP A 123 12.94 -5.15 3.05
C ASP A 123 12.57 -3.83 2.35
N PRO A 124 13.20 -2.70 2.74
CA PRO A 124 12.85 -1.41 2.18
C PRO A 124 13.13 -1.35 0.68
N THR A 125 12.20 -0.78 -0.07
CA THR A 125 12.37 -0.47 -1.50
C THR A 125 12.25 1.03 -1.73
N THR A 126 12.81 1.51 -2.84
CA THR A 126 12.56 2.88 -3.31
C THR A 126 11.38 2.87 -4.25
N LYS A 127 10.58 3.94 -4.25
CA LYS A 127 9.60 4.13 -5.32
C LYS A 127 10.31 4.23 -6.66
N SER A 128 9.92 3.40 -7.62
CA SER A 128 10.32 3.60 -9.01
C SER A 128 9.77 4.93 -9.50
N THR A 129 10.57 5.71 -10.23
CA THR A 129 10.17 6.99 -10.83
C THR A 129 9.29 6.80 -12.08
N HIS A 130 8.55 5.70 -12.16
CA HIS A 130 7.68 5.39 -13.31
C HIS A 130 6.22 5.53 -12.87
N ASP A 131 5.71 6.75 -12.97
CA ASP A 131 4.29 7.07 -13.18
C ASP A 131 4.21 8.21 -14.22
#